data_AF-A0A7C5XKI4-F1
#
_entry.id   AF-A0A7C5XKI4-F1
#
_cell.length_a   1.000
_cell.length_b   1.000
_cell.length_c   1.000
_cell.angle_alpha   90.00
_cell.angle_beta   90.00
_cell.angle_gamma   90.00
#
_symmetry.space_group_name_H-M   'P 1'
#
loop_
_entity.id
_entity.type
_entity.pdbx_description
1 polymer ?
#
loop_
_entity_poly.entity_id
_entity_poly.type
_entity_poly.pdbx_seq_one_letter_code
_entity_poly.pdbx_strand_id
1 'polypeptide(L)'
;MGENPQGRSNAGINKTFSEGQVTQERQGNAVFLALNGVEVVEGNFVAQARVPSEDSIDVAIRRRDTEDSPVVRIRFEVERSKGTKFRVRADVYLIDENGITEVEAFDKPDVEELLRYIRLLLHTNKQGLPSNGRIANLIDEAITQAKGEAKRRSREYMAKIGEELYNQALKEPGLKEDTLKYVIDTVHLLHAGDDAAIIVVFLIVLTSRLPEQYRLNVLIIAPSGKGKTDLLKLISSIIPRKWKYGEMMIGASPRAFIYEALERKGFIVDLRGKIMLINEPGWLAPNAEVENPGFRIVKQFFYDLSDSRLIPYPATVKDEQGRLKSVKLKVLGRPVLISTAEDKDLPSIPTNMLSRFFPVWLDTSLRSLALSGMKIREKLSNSALFREFDRRARLVRAFLAREYPRIDDVVITEDAGKVIIDCPNPDNPMLCRGYVGESLNAETRAVFNRAASYLFALSAAYAYLRRKWREEDGRRVLVVTKQDVDEVWELVGDVIKALVRGKESKTEALMKKIREIFMEHGPNTILTPGDIHKELASTGEVLEHAYVRKLLSMMVEVGLLEWCRRGKYALKCPEADVTKYLNEEDEGKGNEGE
;
A
#
# COMPACT_ATOMS: atom_id res chain seq x y z
N MET A 1 55.07 30.84 -41.90
CA MET A 1 54.79 32.24 -41.52
C MET A 1 53.83 32.12 -40.34
N GLY A 2 54.23 32.25 -39.08
CA GLY A 2 55.04 33.31 -38.43
C GLY A 2 54.07 34.12 -37.54
N GLU A 3 54.34 34.49 -36.29
CA GLU A 3 55.51 34.29 -35.42
C GLU A 3 55.06 34.17 -33.94
N ASN A 4 55.93 33.65 -33.08
CA ASN A 4 55.87 33.76 -31.61
C ASN A 4 56.82 34.93 -31.20
N PRO A 5 56.62 35.68 -30.09
CA PRO A 5 56.97 35.19 -28.73
C PRO A 5 56.07 35.84 -27.63
N GLN A 6 56.34 35.95 -26.31
CA GLN A 6 57.39 35.54 -25.34
C GLN A 6 56.71 35.50 -23.94
N GLY A 7 57.22 34.91 -22.85
CA GLY A 7 58.45 34.16 -22.55
C GLY A 7 58.21 33.16 -21.40
N ARG A 8 59.11 32.16 -21.18
CA ARG A 8 60.20 32.16 -20.16
C ARG A 8 59.70 32.27 -18.70
N SER A 9 60.08 31.39 -17.75
CA SER A 9 61.14 30.35 -17.77
C SER A 9 61.07 29.29 -16.64
N ASN A 10 61.42 28.05 -17.00
CA ASN A 10 62.28 27.06 -16.31
C ASN A 10 62.15 26.76 -14.79
N ALA A 11 61.79 25.52 -14.45
CA ALA A 11 62.69 24.43 -13.95
C ALA A 11 61.82 23.16 -13.74
N GLY A 12 62.13 21.98 -14.31
CA GLY A 12 63.14 21.03 -13.80
C GLY A 12 62.59 20.27 -12.57
N ILE A 13 62.44 18.95 -12.51
CA ILE A 13 63.36 17.87 -12.90
C ILE A 13 62.60 16.52 -13.07
N ASN A 14 63.14 15.61 -13.88
CA ASN A 14 62.64 14.25 -14.11
C ASN A 14 62.51 13.39 -12.84
N LYS A 15 61.51 12.50 -12.80
CA LYS A 15 61.59 11.26 -11.98
C LYS A 15 61.58 10.04 -12.89
N THR A 16 62.69 9.32 -12.87
CA THR A 16 62.89 8.03 -13.53
C THR A 16 62.09 6.92 -12.84
N PHE A 17 61.63 5.96 -13.64
CA PHE A 17 61.09 4.69 -13.15
C PHE A 17 62.22 3.74 -12.76
N SER A 18 62.02 2.96 -11.70
CA SER A 18 62.70 1.68 -11.48
C SER A 18 61.83 0.78 -10.61
N GLU A 19 61.69 -0.46 -11.05
CA GLU A 19 60.65 -1.43 -10.71
C GLU A 19 60.66 -1.95 -9.27
N GLY A 20 59.46 -2.26 -8.78
CA GLY A 20 59.21 -3.25 -7.73
C GLY A 20 57.89 -3.93 -8.06
N GLN A 21 57.93 -5.17 -8.53
CA GLN A 21 56.74 -5.86 -9.07
C GLN A 21 55.69 -6.13 -7.97
N VAL A 22 54.51 -5.52 -8.13
CA VAL A 22 53.27 -6.06 -7.57
C VAL A 22 52.44 -6.57 -8.75
N THR A 23 52.06 -7.84 -8.70
CA THR A 23 51.38 -8.54 -9.78
C THR A 23 50.06 -7.89 -10.17
N GLN A 24 49.90 -7.58 -11.46
CA GLN A 24 48.64 -7.12 -12.03
C GLN A 24 47.62 -8.27 -12.10
N GLU A 25 46.89 -8.52 -11.02
CA GLU A 25 45.61 -9.22 -11.11
C GLU A 25 44.52 -8.42 -10.39
N ARG A 26 43.49 -8.06 -11.17
CA ARG A 26 42.25 -7.37 -10.75
C ARG A 26 42.45 -6.02 -10.05
N GLN A 27 42.52 -4.96 -10.85
CA GLN A 27 42.07 -3.63 -10.43
C GLN A 27 40.56 -3.64 -10.18
N GLY A 28 40.15 -4.05 -8.97
CA GLY A 28 38.87 -3.64 -8.40
C GLY A 28 38.89 -2.14 -8.10
N ASN A 29 37.75 -1.46 -8.25
CA ASN A 29 37.59 -0.09 -7.78
C ASN A 29 37.54 -0.08 -6.24
N ALA A 30 38.71 -0.16 -5.59
CA ALA A 30 38.81 -0.20 -4.14
C ALA A 30 38.40 1.16 -3.53
N VAL A 31 37.19 1.17 -2.95
CA VAL A 31 36.45 2.38 -2.55
C VAL A 31 37.18 3.25 -1.52
N PHE A 32 38.06 2.66 -0.71
CA PHE A 32 38.78 3.35 0.36
C PHE A 32 40.17 3.89 -0.05
N LEU A 33 40.61 3.71 -1.30
CA LEU A 33 41.97 4.10 -1.75
C LEU A 33 42.33 5.56 -1.43
N ALA A 34 41.36 6.47 -1.41
CA ALA A 34 41.56 7.87 -1.09
C ALA A 34 42.02 8.15 0.36
N LEU A 35 41.77 7.22 1.29
CA LEU A 35 42.24 7.31 2.68
C LEU A 35 43.55 6.58 2.94
N ASN A 36 44.01 5.72 2.03
CA ASN A 36 45.17 4.87 2.28
C ASN A 36 46.46 5.68 2.28
N GLY A 37 47.13 5.78 3.43
CA GLY A 37 48.35 6.56 3.61
C GLY A 37 48.11 8.05 3.89
N VAL A 38 46.86 8.49 4.11
CA VAL A 38 46.57 9.85 4.55
C VAL A 38 47.11 10.05 5.97
N GLU A 39 47.98 11.04 6.15
CA GLU A 39 48.54 11.44 7.43
C GLU A 39 48.07 12.87 7.80
N VAL A 40 47.64 13.04 9.05
CA VAL A 40 47.10 14.29 9.57
C VAL A 40 47.78 14.62 10.90
N VAL A 41 48.33 15.84 11.00
CA VAL A 41 48.93 16.37 12.23
C VAL A 41 48.02 17.45 12.83
N GLU A 42 47.79 17.35 14.13
CA GLU A 42 46.98 18.27 14.93
C GLU A 42 47.59 18.42 16.34
N GLY A 43 48.15 19.59 16.64
CA GLY A 43 48.88 19.81 17.89
C GLY A 43 50.02 18.79 18.08
N ASN A 44 50.04 18.15 19.25
CA ASN A 44 51.01 17.11 19.60
C ASN A 44 50.62 15.72 19.05
N PHE A 45 49.59 15.60 18.21
CA PHE A 45 49.09 14.31 17.70
C PHE A 45 49.37 14.14 16.21
N VAL A 46 49.60 12.89 15.81
CA VAL A 46 49.56 12.46 14.41
C VAL A 46 48.58 11.30 14.28
N ALA A 47 47.72 11.38 13.26
CA ALA A 47 46.82 10.33 12.84
C ALA A 47 47.21 9.85 11.45
N GLN A 48 47.24 8.54 11.22
CA GLN A 48 47.45 7.94 9.91
C GLN A 48 46.33 6.96 9.59
N ALA A 49 45.68 7.16 8.43
CA ALA A 49 44.71 6.23 7.89
C ALA A 49 45.37 5.19 6.98
N ARG A 50 44.93 3.93 7.08
CA ARG A 50 45.39 2.80 6.26
C ARG A 50 44.20 1.94 5.85
N VAL A 51 44.30 1.29 4.71
CA VAL A 51 43.27 0.38 4.20
C VAL A 51 43.87 -1.03 4.14
N PRO A 52 43.71 -1.85 5.20
CA PRO A 52 44.26 -3.21 5.23
C PRO A 52 43.50 -4.18 4.31
N SER A 53 42.24 -3.90 3.95
CA SER A 53 41.42 -4.74 3.09
C SER A 53 40.31 -3.94 2.38
N GLU A 54 39.60 -4.56 1.42
CA GLU A 54 38.39 -3.95 0.84
C GLU A 54 37.23 -3.80 1.84
N ASP A 55 37.32 -4.44 3.01
CA ASP A 55 36.26 -4.54 4.01
C ASP A 55 36.51 -3.62 5.22
N SER A 56 37.70 -3.02 5.34
CA SER A 56 38.08 -2.27 6.54
C SER A 56 39.05 -1.10 6.32
N ILE A 57 38.94 -0.12 7.22
CA ILE A 57 39.78 1.08 7.30
C ILE A 57 40.36 1.15 8.71
N ASP A 58 41.66 1.32 8.86
CA ASP A 58 42.31 1.64 10.14
C ASP A 58 42.61 3.15 10.23
N VAL A 59 42.41 3.76 11.40
CA VAL A 59 42.94 5.09 11.76
C VAL A 59 43.77 4.93 13.03
N ALA A 60 45.09 5.08 12.91
CA ALA A 60 46.05 4.98 14.01
C ALA A 60 46.46 6.37 14.49
N ILE A 61 46.31 6.66 15.77
CA ILE A 61 46.55 7.97 16.39
C ILE A 61 47.57 7.81 17.52
N ARG A 62 48.62 8.61 17.50
CA ARG A 62 49.65 8.64 18.55
C ARG A 62 50.07 10.06 18.88
N ARG A 63 50.69 10.23 20.05
CA ARG A 63 51.37 11.48 20.39
C ARG A 63 52.72 11.57 19.69
N ARG A 64 53.22 12.80 19.57
CA ARG A 64 54.50 13.18 18.96
C ARG A 64 55.49 13.74 19.97
N ASP A 65 55.03 14.11 21.16
CA ASP A 65 55.82 14.68 22.26
C ASP A 65 56.41 13.62 23.21
N THR A 66 56.26 12.34 22.88
CA THR A 66 56.83 11.20 23.62
C THR A 66 57.08 10.08 22.63
N GLU A 67 58.30 9.52 22.60
CA GLU A 67 58.64 8.43 21.67
C GLU A 67 57.91 7.13 22.05
N ASP A 68 57.81 6.85 23.35
CA ASP A 68 57.11 5.69 23.93
C ASP A 68 55.59 5.90 24.06
N SER A 69 55.00 6.82 23.29
CA SER A 69 53.55 7.03 23.31
C SER A 69 52.82 5.79 22.78
N PRO A 70 51.81 5.27 23.49
CA PRO A 70 50.93 4.25 22.92
C PRO A 70 50.20 4.78 21.69
N VAL A 71 49.83 3.86 20.80
CA VAL A 71 49.07 4.13 19.58
C VAL A 71 47.63 3.62 19.76
N VAL A 72 46.65 4.50 19.63
CA VAL A 72 45.23 4.12 19.57
C VAL A 72 44.87 3.87 18.12
N ARG A 73 44.55 2.63 17.76
CA ARG A 73 44.10 2.23 16.42
C ARG A 73 42.61 1.95 16.45
N ILE A 74 41.83 2.74 15.72
CA ILE A 74 40.43 2.43 15.43
C ILE A 74 40.39 1.66 14.11
N ARG A 75 39.79 0.47 14.09
CA ARG A 75 39.44 -0.23 12.86
C ARG A 75 37.95 -0.14 12.61
N PHE A 76 37.56 0.38 11.45
CA PHE A 76 36.19 0.32 10.93
C PHE A 76 36.05 -0.90 10.03
N GLU A 77 35.15 -1.83 10.35
CA GLU A 77 34.87 -3.03 9.55
C GLU A 77 33.44 -3.01 8.98
N VAL A 78 33.30 -3.30 7.69
CA VAL A 78 32.01 -3.36 6.96
C VAL A 78 31.44 -4.78 6.99
N GLU A 79 30.92 -5.17 8.16
CA GLU A 79 30.39 -6.51 8.38
C GLU A 79 28.93 -6.70 7.93
N ARG A 80 28.56 -7.96 7.68
CA ARG A 80 27.20 -8.35 7.31
C ARG A 80 26.32 -8.50 8.56
N SER A 81 25.30 -7.65 8.69
CA SER A 81 24.27 -7.80 9.73
C SER A 81 23.19 -8.83 9.34
N LYS A 82 22.31 -9.19 10.28
CA LYS A 82 21.21 -10.14 10.04
C LYS A 82 20.36 -9.74 8.81
N GLY A 83 20.25 -10.66 7.85
CA GLY A 83 19.47 -10.48 6.62
C GLY A 83 20.29 -9.96 5.43
N THR A 84 19.89 -8.81 4.89
CA THR A 84 20.39 -8.23 3.62
C THR A 84 21.08 -6.87 3.78
N LYS A 85 21.39 -6.45 5.02
CA LYS A 85 22.07 -5.19 5.32
C LYS A 85 23.49 -5.45 5.79
N PHE A 86 24.41 -4.60 5.36
CA PHE A 86 25.74 -4.45 5.95
C PHE A 86 25.71 -3.28 6.94
N ARG A 87 26.55 -3.33 7.96
CA ARG A 87 26.75 -2.26 8.95
C ARG A 87 28.23 -1.97 9.09
N VAL A 88 28.56 -0.86 9.75
CA VAL A 88 29.93 -0.54 10.14
C VAL A 88 30.05 -0.78 11.63
N ARG A 89 30.97 -1.65 12.01
CA ARG A 89 31.47 -1.80 13.38
C ARG A 89 32.78 -1.03 13.50
N ALA A 90 33.09 -0.48 14.67
CA ALA A 90 34.40 0.10 14.94
C ALA A 90 35.02 -0.49 16.20
N ASP A 91 36.19 -1.10 16.07
CA ASP A 91 36.93 -1.73 17.16
C ASP A 91 38.16 -0.90 17.50
N VAL A 92 38.33 -0.60 18.79
CA VAL A 92 39.39 0.28 19.29
C VAL A 92 40.46 -0.54 19.97
N TYR A 93 41.67 -0.49 19.41
CA TYR A 93 42.85 -1.17 19.91
C TYR A 93 43.82 -0.16 20.53
N LEU A 94 44.38 -0.52 21.69
CA LEU A 94 45.56 0.13 22.24
C LEU A 94 46.80 -0.70 21.86
N ILE A 95 47.84 -0.04 21.38
CA ILE A 95 49.12 -0.65 21.02
C ILE A 95 50.21 0.02 21.86
N ASP A 96 50.84 -0.74 22.73
CA ASP A 96 51.90 -0.31 23.64
C ASP A 96 53.03 -1.36 23.70
N GLU A 97 53.96 -1.22 24.65
CA GLU A 97 55.05 -2.19 24.86
C GLU A 97 54.57 -3.60 25.25
N ASN A 98 53.35 -3.72 25.79
CA ASN A 98 52.75 -4.99 26.20
C ASN A 98 52.06 -5.71 25.04
N GLY A 99 51.89 -5.05 23.89
CA GLY A 99 51.35 -5.62 22.65
C GLY A 99 50.11 -4.88 22.14
N ILE A 100 49.15 -5.64 21.59
CA ILE A 100 47.90 -5.10 21.04
C ILE A 100 46.73 -5.60 21.90
N THR A 101 45.98 -4.68 22.49
CA THR A 101 44.80 -4.98 23.31
C THR A 101 43.55 -4.38 22.68
N GLU A 102 42.49 -5.17 22.47
CA GLU A 102 41.16 -4.65 22.12
C GLU A 102 40.52 -4.05 23.38
N VAL A 103 40.13 -2.77 23.32
CA VAL A 103 39.67 -2.00 24.47
C VAL A 103 38.16 -1.77 24.44
N GLU A 104 37.58 -1.56 23.26
CA GLU A 104 36.15 -1.28 23.11
C GLU A 104 35.65 -1.56 21.68
N ALA A 105 34.36 -1.90 21.56
CA ALA A 105 33.70 -2.19 20.28
C ALA A 105 32.39 -1.41 20.09
N PHE A 106 32.28 -0.67 18.99
CA PHE A 106 31.14 0.20 18.67
C PHE A 106 30.32 -0.32 17.49
N ASP A 107 29.11 -0.80 17.80
CA ASP A 107 28.12 -1.29 16.84
C ASP A 107 27.53 -0.20 15.91
N LYS A 108 27.76 1.08 16.27
CA LYS A 108 27.38 2.29 15.53
C LYS A 108 28.41 3.40 15.79
N PRO A 109 29.50 3.50 15.01
CA PRO A 109 30.53 4.50 15.27
C PRO A 109 30.01 5.94 15.11
N ASP A 110 30.34 6.75 16.13
CA ASP A 110 30.16 8.19 16.23
C ASP A 110 31.52 8.85 16.55
N VAL A 111 31.77 10.03 15.95
CA VAL A 111 33.06 10.72 16.03
C VAL A 111 33.38 11.20 17.44
N GLU A 112 32.41 11.78 18.16
CA GLU A 112 32.66 12.33 19.50
C GLU A 112 32.78 11.24 20.55
N GLU A 113 32.06 10.13 20.40
CA GLU A 113 32.20 8.96 21.27
C GLU A 113 33.56 8.28 21.12
N LEU A 114 34.03 8.09 19.87
CA LEU A 114 35.38 7.57 19.59
C LEU A 114 36.47 8.54 20.08
N LEU A 115 36.33 9.85 19.82
CA LEU A 115 37.27 10.86 20.33
C LEU A 115 37.30 10.91 21.86
N ARG A 116 36.17 10.69 22.55
CA ARG A 116 36.15 10.57 24.02
C ARG A 116 37.01 9.39 24.50
N TYR A 117 36.95 8.24 23.82
CA TYR A 117 37.83 7.10 24.13
C TYR A 117 39.29 7.38 23.80
N ILE A 118 39.61 7.94 22.63
CA ILE A 118 40.99 8.31 22.26
C ILE A 118 41.59 9.28 23.29
N ARG A 119 40.83 10.30 23.73
CA ARG A 119 41.28 11.28 24.73
C ARG A 119 41.62 10.62 26.06
N LEU A 120 40.82 9.64 26.50
CA LEU A 120 41.04 8.88 27.71
C LEU A 120 42.32 8.03 27.62
N LEU A 121 42.49 7.31 26.50
CA LEU A 121 43.63 6.41 26.26
C LEU A 121 44.97 7.14 26.00
N LEU A 122 44.95 8.33 25.40
CA LEU A 122 46.14 9.15 25.17
C LEU A 122 46.36 10.24 26.26
N HIS A 123 45.62 10.15 27.36
CA HIS A 123 45.67 11.06 28.51
C HIS A 123 45.65 12.56 28.12
N THR A 124 44.62 12.96 27.39
CA THR A 124 44.42 14.33 26.90
C THR A 124 42.97 14.80 27.04
N ASN A 125 42.71 16.08 26.73
CA ASN A 125 41.42 16.72 26.88
C ASN A 125 40.88 17.26 25.53
N LYS A 126 39.71 17.94 25.55
CA LYS A 126 39.11 18.54 24.35
C LYS A 126 39.91 19.69 23.72
N GLN A 127 40.88 20.28 24.43
CA GLN A 127 41.77 21.31 23.87
C GLN A 127 42.93 20.68 23.10
N GLY A 128 43.48 19.56 23.59
CA GLY A 128 44.55 18.80 22.91
C GLY A 128 44.06 18.03 21.68
N LEU A 129 42.84 17.48 21.74
CA LEU A 129 42.20 16.75 20.63
C LEU A 129 40.75 17.25 20.46
N PRO A 130 40.50 18.29 19.64
CA PRO A 130 39.19 18.93 19.52
C PRO A 130 38.18 18.13 18.69
N SER A 131 36.89 18.26 19.01
CA SER A 131 35.78 17.50 18.38
C SER A 131 35.49 17.88 16.93
N ASN A 132 36.02 19.01 16.48
CA ASN A 132 35.93 19.55 15.12
C ASN A 132 37.33 19.76 14.50
N GLY A 133 38.32 19.02 15.02
CA GLY A 133 39.70 19.06 14.56
C GLY A 133 39.95 18.32 13.24
N ARG A 134 41.17 18.41 12.73
CA ARG A 134 41.61 17.66 11.55
C ARG A 134 41.58 16.15 11.78
N ILE A 135 41.94 15.68 12.98
CA ILE A 135 41.87 14.25 13.32
C ILE A 135 40.40 13.82 13.47
N ALA A 136 39.54 14.67 14.01
CA ALA A 136 38.10 14.42 14.06
C ALA A 136 37.51 14.27 12.63
N ASN A 137 37.90 15.15 11.70
CA ASN A 137 37.48 15.06 10.30
C ASN A 137 38.00 13.80 9.60
N LEU A 138 39.22 13.33 9.91
CA LEU A 138 39.73 12.06 9.36
C LEU A 138 38.92 10.85 9.85
N ILE A 139 38.52 10.86 11.12
CA ILE A 139 37.64 9.84 11.71
C ILE A 139 36.25 9.90 11.05
N ASP A 140 35.67 11.10 10.89
CA ASP A 140 34.36 11.28 10.25
C ASP A 140 34.36 10.84 8.77
N GLU A 141 35.43 11.14 8.02
CA GLU A 141 35.61 10.69 6.64
C GLU A 141 35.72 9.16 6.56
N ALA A 142 36.50 8.51 7.43
CA ALA A 142 36.58 7.05 7.51
C ALA A 142 35.22 6.41 7.83
N ILE A 143 34.50 6.96 8.81
CA ILE A 143 33.13 6.54 9.16
C ILE A 143 32.18 6.73 7.97
N THR A 144 32.29 7.84 7.25
CA THR A 144 31.43 8.20 6.12
C THR A 144 31.67 7.29 4.92
N GLN A 145 32.93 7.02 4.56
CA GLN A 145 33.28 6.08 3.51
C GLN A 145 32.84 4.65 3.86
N ALA A 146 33.09 4.17 5.08
CA ALA A 146 32.63 2.85 5.52
C ALA A 146 31.10 2.74 5.50
N LYS A 147 30.36 3.77 5.94
CA LYS A 147 28.88 3.82 5.87
C LYS A 147 28.38 3.87 4.42
N GLY A 148 29.11 4.55 3.53
CA GLY A 148 28.86 4.57 2.09
C GLY A 148 29.02 3.19 1.45
N GLU A 149 30.10 2.49 1.80
CA GLU A 149 30.40 1.14 1.30
C GLU A 149 29.42 0.08 1.82
N ALA A 150 29.10 0.10 3.12
CA ALA A 150 28.05 -0.74 3.69
C ALA A 150 26.71 -0.57 2.96
N LYS A 151 26.37 0.67 2.57
CA LYS A 151 25.18 0.99 1.79
C LYS A 151 25.27 0.53 0.33
N ARG A 152 26.45 0.56 -0.29
CA ARG A 152 26.72 -0.01 -1.63
C ARG A 152 26.55 -1.52 -1.62
N ARG A 153 27.28 -2.24 -0.76
CA ARG A 153 27.20 -3.70 -0.59
C ARG A 153 25.78 -4.18 -0.29
N SER A 154 25.04 -3.45 0.56
CA SER A 154 23.63 -3.74 0.83
C SER A 154 22.75 -3.66 -0.42
N ARG A 155 22.99 -2.69 -1.32
CA ARG A 155 22.24 -2.56 -2.58
C ARG A 155 22.58 -3.67 -3.56
N GLU A 156 23.87 -3.97 -3.73
CA GLU A 156 24.36 -5.02 -4.63
C GLU A 156 23.90 -6.41 -4.18
N TYR A 157 23.98 -6.70 -2.88
CA TYR A 157 23.50 -7.96 -2.32
C TYR A 157 21.97 -8.11 -2.45
N MET A 158 21.20 -7.03 -2.25
CA MET A 158 19.76 -7.03 -2.54
C MET A 158 19.45 -7.19 -4.04
N ALA A 159 20.28 -6.62 -4.93
CA ALA A 159 20.13 -6.79 -6.37
C ALA A 159 20.37 -8.25 -6.79
N LYS A 160 21.45 -8.86 -6.29
CA LYS A 160 21.79 -10.28 -6.51
C LYS A 160 20.67 -11.22 -6.03
N ILE A 161 20.17 -11.05 -4.80
CA ILE A 161 19.01 -11.82 -4.30
C ILE A 161 17.77 -11.60 -5.19
N GLY A 162 17.53 -10.37 -5.64
CA GLY A 162 16.41 -10.06 -6.53
C GLY A 162 16.52 -10.72 -7.91
N GLU A 163 17.75 -10.89 -8.41
CA GLU A 163 18.07 -11.59 -9.64
C GLU A 163 17.98 -13.12 -9.50
N GLU A 164 18.49 -13.69 -8.39
CA GLU A 164 18.34 -15.10 -8.06
C GLU A 164 16.85 -15.50 -7.94
N LEU A 165 16.04 -14.70 -7.24
CA LEU A 165 14.59 -14.92 -7.11
C LEU A 165 13.85 -14.76 -8.45
N TYR A 166 14.29 -13.84 -9.31
CA TYR A 166 13.72 -13.65 -10.64
C TYR A 166 14.06 -14.82 -11.56
N ASN A 167 15.31 -15.31 -11.53
CA ASN A 167 15.74 -16.49 -12.28
C ASN A 167 15.05 -17.79 -11.80
N GLN A 168 14.66 -17.86 -10.52
CA GLN A 168 13.76 -18.91 -10.02
C GLN A 168 12.34 -18.72 -10.55
N ALA A 169 11.80 -17.49 -10.53
CA ALA A 169 10.45 -17.20 -11.02
C ALA A 169 10.28 -17.48 -12.53
N LEU A 170 11.31 -17.27 -13.34
CA LEU A 170 11.32 -17.64 -14.77
C LEU A 170 11.30 -19.16 -15.02
N LYS A 171 11.62 -19.99 -14.01
CA LYS A 171 11.62 -21.45 -14.08
C LYS A 171 10.43 -22.08 -13.34
N GLU A 172 9.61 -21.27 -12.69
CA GLU A 172 8.46 -21.70 -11.90
C GLU A 172 7.27 -22.00 -12.84
N PRO A 173 6.77 -23.25 -12.91
CA PRO A 173 5.74 -23.63 -13.86
C PRO A 173 4.45 -22.81 -13.72
N GLY A 174 3.96 -22.26 -14.82
CA GLY A 174 2.70 -21.53 -14.90
C GLY A 174 2.81 -20.04 -14.59
N LEU A 175 3.84 -19.58 -13.87
CA LEU A 175 3.97 -18.16 -13.49
C LEU A 175 4.20 -17.25 -14.70
N LYS A 176 4.95 -17.70 -15.70
CA LYS A 176 5.27 -16.93 -16.91
C LYS A 176 4.21 -17.09 -18.00
N GLU A 177 3.57 -18.26 -18.04
CA GLU A 177 2.58 -18.68 -19.03
C GLU A 177 1.20 -18.07 -18.74
N ASP A 178 0.74 -18.18 -17.48
CA ASP A 178 -0.52 -17.64 -17.00
C ASP A 178 -0.34 -17.05 -15.58
N THR A 179 0.23 -15.84 -15.56
CA THR A 179 0.47 -15.10 -14.31
C THR A 179 -0.82 -14.85 -13.52
N LEU A 180 -1.98 -14.71 -14.19
CA LEU A 180 -3.25 -14.49 -13.51
C LEU A 180 -3.66 -15.74 -12.71
N LYS A 181 -3.70 -16.88 -13.38
CA LYS A 181 -4.04 -18.16 -12.74
C LYS A 181 -3.04 -18.54 -11.66
N TYR A 182 -1.73 -18.36 -11.89
CA TYR A 182 -0.72 -18.63 -10.87
C TYR A 182 -0.93 -17.77 -9.61
N VAL A 183 -1.36 -16.51 -9.76
CA VAL A 183 -1.71 -15.63 -8.64
C VAL A 183 -2.99 -16.10 -7.94
N ILE A 184 -4.02 -16.48 -8.68
CA ILE A 184 -5.26 -17.06 -8.14
C ILE A 184 -4.96 -18.33 -7.34
N ASP A 185 -4.25 -19.30 -7.92
CA ASP A 185 -3.82 -20.53 -7.26
C ASP A 185 -2.97 -20.26 -6.02
N THR A 186 -2.09 -19.25 -6.07
CA THR A 186 -1.28 -18.83 -4.91
C THR A 186 -2.16 -18.30 -3.80
N VAL A 187 -3.12 -17.41 -4.10
CA VAL A 187 -4.09 -16.93 -3.11
C VAL A 187 -4.94 -18.08 -2.58
N HIS A 188 -5.33 -19.06 -3.42
CA HIS A 188 -6.11 -20.23 -3.03
C HIS A 188 -5.40 -21.25 -2.13
N LEU A 189 -4.08 -21.15 -1.95
CA LEU A 189 -3.41 -21.85 -0.85
C LEU A 189 -4.03 -21.45 0.51
N LEU A 190 -4.44 -20.19 0.65
CA LEU A 190 -4.90 -19.57 1.90
C LEU A 190 -6.28 -18.90 1.83
N HIS A 191 -6.95 -18.78 0.67
CA HIS A 191 -8.30 -18.19 0.58
C HIS A 191 -9.23 -19.06 -0.26
N ALA A 192 -10.48 -19.27 0.16
CA ALA A 192 -11.39 -20.17 -0.55
C ALA A 192 -12.43 -19.39 -1.35
N GLY A 193 -12.52 -19.68 -2.65
CA GLY A 193 -13.41 -18.98 -3.58
C GLY A 193 -13.07 -17.50 -3.73
N ASP A 194 -14.10 -16.70 -4.03
CA ASP A 194 -14.00 -15.26 -4.31
C ASP A 194 -13.12 -14.91 -5.53
N ASP A 195 -12.99 -15.83 -6.50
CA ASP A 195 -12.12 -15.76 -7.69
C ASP A 195 -12.26 -14.43 -8.44
N ALA A 196 -13.49 -13.98 -8.73
CA ALA A 196 -13.75 -12.71 -9.37
C ALA A 196 -13.24 -11.50 -8.55
N ALA A 197 -13.29 -11.57 -7.22
CA ALA A 197 -12.74 -10.54 -6.35
C ALA A 197 -11.20 -10.57 -6.35
N ILE A 198 -10.59 -11.75 -6.36
CA ILE A 198 -9.13 -11.93 -6.49
C ILE A 198 -8.66 -11.32 -7.82
N ILE A 199 -9.35 -11.63 -8.93
CA ILE A 199 -9.06 -11.11 -10.28
C ILE A 199 -9.18 -9.57 -10.30
N VAL A 200 -10.34 -9.00 -9.90
CA VAL A 200 -10.53 -7.54 -9.91
C VAL A 200 -9.47 -6.84 -9.07
N VAL A 201 -9.23 -7.29 -7.83
CA VAL A 201 -8.25 -6.65 -6.94
C VAL A 201 -6.83 -6.76 -7.52
N PHE A 202 -6.46 -7.88 -8.13
CA PHE A 202 -5.15 -8.04 -8.77
C PHE A 202 -4.98 -7.20 -10.05
N LEU A 203 -5.99 -7.11 -10.91
CA LEU A 203 -5.96 -6.20 -12.06
C LEU A 203 -5.85 -4.74 -11.61
N ILE A 204 -6.56 -4.35 -10.53
CA ILE A 204 -6.46 -3.00 -9.96
C ILE A 204 -5.05 -2.71 -9.40
N VAL A 205 -4.36 -3.69 -8.81
CA VAL A 205 -2.92 -3.57 -8.46
C VAL A 205 -2.07 -3.20 -9.68
N LEU A 206 -2.33 -3.80 -10.85
CA LEU A 206 -1.59 -3.52 -12.08
C LEU A 206 -1.87 -2.11 -12.62
N THR A 207 -3.07 -1.55 -12.43
CA THR A 207 -3.37 -0.17 -12.85
C THR A 207 -2.41 0.87 -12.25
N SER A 208 -1.76 0.58 -11.12
CA SER A 208 -0.71 1.42 -10.52
C SER A 208 0.53 1.64 -11.40
N ARG A 209 0.64 0.90 -12.50
CA ARG A 209 1.71 0.99 -13.52
C ARG A 209 1.27 1.75 -14.78
N LEU A 210 -0.02 2.00 -14.92
CA LEU A 210 -0.63 2.69 -16.07
C LEU A 210 -0.69 4.22 -15.85
N PRO A 211 -0.97 5.00 -16.92
CA PRO A 211 -1.29 6.42 -16.83
C PRO A 211 -2.43 6.71 -15.84
N GLU A 212 -2.45 7.93 -15.27
CA GLU A 212 -3.28 8.24 -14.10
C GLU A 212 -4.79 8.08 -14.33
N GLN A 213 -5.26 8.26 -15.57
CA GLN A 213 -6.66 8.07 -15.98
C GLN A 213 -7.16 6.63 -15.84
N TYR A 214 -6.27 5.62 -15.88
CA TYR A 214 -6.63 4.20 -15.74
C TYR A 214 -6.51 3.69 -14.30
N ARG A 215 -6.13 4.53 -13.33
CA ARG A 215 -5.94 4.10 -11.93
C ARG A 215 -7.25 3.98 -11.19
N LEU A 216 -7.64 2.73 -10.94
CA LEU A 216 -8.79 2.38 -10.14
C LEU A 216 -8.43 2.30 -8.66
N ASN A 217 -9.41 2.53 -7.80
CA ASN A 217 -9.37 2.18 -6.38
C ASN A 217 -10.38 1.05 -6.16
N VAL A 218 -10.16 0.18 -5.18
CA VAL A 218 -11.07 -0.93 -4.87
C VAL A 218 -11.49 -0.93 -3.41
N LEU A 219 -12.77 -1.21 -3.16
CA LEU A 219 -13.33 -1.42 -1.84
C LEU A 219 -13.86 -2.84 -1.75
N ILE A 220 -13.19 -3.68 -0.97
CA ILE A 220 -13.57 -5.09 -0.74
C ILE A 220 -14.60 -5.11 0.39
N ILE A 221 -15.81 -5.56 0.07
CA ILE A 221 -16.97 -5.52 0.95
C ILE A 221 -17.35 -6.94 1.35
N ALA A 222 -17.49 -7.19 2.65
CA ALA A 222 -18.02 -8.44 3.17
C ALA A 222 -18.43 -8.28 4.64
N PRO A 223 -19.27 -9.18 5.20
CA PRO A 223 -19.50 -9.21 6.63
C PRO A 223 -18.21 -9.57 7.38
N SER A 224 -18.20 -9.30 8.69
CA SER A 224 -17.12 -9.75 9.56
C SER A 224 -16.96 -11.28 9.47
N GLY A 225 -15.73 -11.77 9.59
CA GLY A 225 -15.41 -13.20 9.48
C GLY A 225 -15.29 -13.78 8.05
N LYS A 226 -15.82 -13.16 6.98
CA LYS A 226 -15.71 -13.71 5.60
C LYS A 226 -14.28 -13.72 5.03
N GLY A 227 -13.35 -12.98 5.64
CA GLY A 227 -11.94 -12.97 5.22
C GLY A 227 -11.50 -11.77 4.36
N LYS A 228 -12.27 -10.67 4.32
CA LYS A 228 -11.89 -9.43 3.61
C LYS A 228 -10.47 -8.93 3.96
N THR A 229 -10.13 -8.95 5.24
CA THR A 229 -8.80 -8.62 5.79
C THR A 229 -7.72 -9.65 5.45
N ASP A 230 -8.10 -10.92 5.27
CA ASP A 230 -7.18 -12.01 4.90
C ASP A 230 -6.79 -11.87 3.42
N LEU A 231 -7.78 -11.75 2.53
CA LEU A 231 -7.58 -11.45 1.11
C LEU A 231 -6.68 -10.22 0.92
N LEU A 232 -6.93 -9.12 1.65
CA LEU A 232 -6.10 -7.91 1.59
C LEU A 232 -4.63 -8.17 1.99
N LYS A 233 -4.39 -9.01 3.00
CA LYS A 233 -3.03 -9.42 3.42
C LYS A 233 -2.36 -10.31 2.39
N LEU A 234 -3.07 -11.28 1.81
CA LEU A 234 -2.56 -12.18 0.78
C LEU A 234 -2.16 -11.38 -0.47
N ILE A 235 -3.02 -10.47 -0.94
CA ILE A 235 -2.71 -9.56 -2.04
C ILE A 235 -1.53 -8.63 -1.69
N SER A 236 -1.49 -8.03 -0.48
CA SER A 236 -0.34 -7.21 -0.01
C SER A 236 1.00 -7.96 -0.07
N SER A 237 0.96 -9.28 0.03
CA SER A 237 2.13 -10.16 0.07
C SER A 237 2.69 -10.49 -1.32
N ILE A 238 1.86 -10.47 -2.37
CA ILE A 238 2.28 -10.65 -3.78
C ILE A 238 2.68 -9.33 -4.47
N ILE A 239 2.34 -8.16 -3.91
CA ILE A 239 2.71 -6.86 -4.50
C ILE A 239 4.20 -6.55 -4.28
N PRO A 240 4.95 -6.13 -5.32
CA PRO A 240 6.34 -5.66 -5.17
C PRO A 240 6.48 -4.53 -4.15
N ARG A 241 7.43 -4.64 -3.21
CA ARG A 241 7.65 -3.61 -2.16
C ARG A 241 7.86 -2.19 -2.70
N LYS A 242 8.48 -2.03 -3.88
CA LYS A 242 8.67 -0.73 -4.53
C LYS A 242 7.37 -0.09 -5.04
N TRP A 243 6.34 -0.90 -5.32
CA TRP A 243 5.03 -0.42 -5.79
C TRP A 243 4.15 0.03 -4.61
N LYS A 244 4.27 -0.62 -3.46
CA LYS A 244 3.61 -0.18 -2.22
C LYS A 244 4.14 1.19 -1.76
N TYR A 245 3.27 1.98 -1.13
CA TYR A 245 3.68 3.16 -0.36
C TYR A 245 4.30 2.75 1.00
N GLY A 246 3.68 1.77 1.67
CA GLY A 246 4.15 1.18 2.92
C GLY A 246 3.57 -0.22 3.12
N GLU A 247 3.66 -0.75 4.34
CA GLU A 247 2.86 -1.93 4.71
C GLU A 247 1.39 -1.57 4.96
N MET A 248 0.55 -2.59 5.13
CA MET A 248 -0.90 -2.41 5.27
C MET A 248 -1.24 -1.52 6.48
N MET A 249 -1.98 -0.44 6.22
CA MET A 249 -2.41 0.50 7.25
C MET A 249 -3.63 -0.06 8.00
N ILE A 250 -3.41 -0.45 9.25
CA ILE A 250 -4.47 -0.85 10.21
C ILE A 250 -4.61 0.29 11.21
N GLY A 251 -5.75 0.96 11.24
CA GLY A 251 -5.99 2.11 12.13
C GLY A 251 -5.01 3.30 11.95
N ALA A 252 -4.10 3.23 10.98
CA ALA A 252 -3.02 4.20 10.83
C ALA A 252 -3.62 5.56 10.50
N SER A 253 -3.37 6.54 11.38
CA SER A 253 -3.88 7.88 11.19
C SER A 253 -3.10 8.57 10.05
N PRO A 254 -3.77 9.07 8.99
CA PRO A 254 -3.12 9.88 7.96
C PRO A 254 -2.49 11.18 8.51
N ARG A 255 -2.74 11.50 9.79
CA ARG A 255 -1.99 12.49 10.59
C ARG A 255 -0.48 12.23 10.61
N ALA A 256 -0.01 10.99 10.43
CA ALA A 256 1.43 10.68 10.37
C ALA A 256 2.16 11.51 9.30
N PHE A 257 1.51 11.78 8.15
CA PHE A 257 2.05 12.65 7.11
C PHE A 257 2.22 14.10 7.57
N ILE A 258 1.36 14.56 8.50
CA ILE A 258 1.41 15.91 9.07
C ILE A 258 2.61 16.02 10.03
N TYR A 259 2.82 15.02 10.90
CA TYR A 259 3.97 15.00 11.82
C TYR A 259 5.31 14.94 11.08
N GLU A 260 5.43 14.05 10.08
CA GLU A 260 6.59 14.02 9.17
C GLU A 260 6.84 15.36 8.46
N ALA A 261 5.78 16.04 8.01
CA ALA A 261 5.89 17.37 7.40
C ALA A 261 6.26 18.50 8.38
N LEU A 262 5.92 18.35 9.67
CA LEU A 262 6.30 19.28 10.73
C LEU A 262 7.76 19.12 11.14
N GLU A 263 8.27 17.89 11.17
CA GLU A 263 9.67 17.58 11.50
C GLU A 263 10.62 17.89 10.33
N ARG A 264 10.24 17.56 9.10
CA ARG A 264 11.12 17.62 7.93
C ARG A 264 10.75 18.76 6.99
N LYS A 265 11.49 19.87 7.08
CA LYS A 265 11.36 21.02 6.18
C LYS A 265 11.49 20.58 4.72
N GLY A 266 10.42 20.74 3.94
CA GLY A 266 10.39 20.37 2.52
C GLY A 266 9.93 18.94 2.23
N PHE A 267 9.41 18.20 3.22
CA PHE A 267 8.80 16.88 3.02
C PHE A 267 7.73 16.89 1.92
N ILE A 268 7.77 15.86 1.07
CA ILE A 268 6.80 15.61 -0.02
C ILE A 268 6.36 14.15 0.07
N VAL A 269 5.05 13.93 0.08
CA VAL A 269 4.44 12.60 -0.02
C VAL A 269 4.32 12.24 -1.51
N ASP A 270 5.27 11.46 -2.03
CA ASP A 270 5.25 10.97 -3.42
C ASP A 270 4.42 9.68 -3.52
N LEU A 271 3.22 9.82 -4.08
CA LEU A 271 2.23 8.76 -4.29
C LEU A 271 2.14 8.33 -5.77
N ARG A 272 2.97 8.88 -6.67
CA ARG A 272 2.93 8.56 -8.11
C ARG A 272 2.99 7.06 -8.34
N GLY A 273 1.94 6.48 -8.92
CA GLY A 273 1.78 5.05 -9.15
C GLY A 273 1.96 4.16 -7.91
N LYS A 274 1.80 4.70 -6.69
CA LYS A 274 1.94 3.93 -5.45
C LYS A 274 0.64 3.23 -5.09
N ILE A 275 0.74 2.04 -4.50
CA ILE A 275 -0.40 1.32 -3.94
C ILE A 275 -0.46 1.57 -2.43
N MET A 276 -1.61 1.97 -1.91
CA MET A 276 -1.88 2.10 -0.47
C MET A 276 -2.95 1.09 -0.08
N LEU A 277 -2.63 0.24 0.89
CA LEU A 277 -3.52 -0.82 1.41
C LEU A 277 -4.03 -0.36 2.77
N ILE A 278 -5.35 -0.23 2.94
CA ILE A 278 -5.97 0.32 4.16
C ILE A 278 -7.06 -0.63 4.65
N ASN A 279 -6.83 -1.29 5.78
CA ASN A 279 -7.82 -2.22 6.34
C ASN A 279 -8.83 -1.48 7.21
N GLU A 280 -10.13 -1.71 6.95
CA GLU A 280 -11.28 -1.26 7.75
C GLU A 280 -11.09 0.16 8.29
N PRO A 281 -10.92 1.17 7.40
CA PRO A 281 -10.67 2.53 7.84
C PRO A 281 -11.87 3.09 8.60
N GLY A 282 -11.71 3.32 9.90
CA GLY A 282 -12.69 4.03 10.73
C GLY A 282 -12.95 5.49 10.33
N TRP A 283 -12.40 5.96 9.21
CA TRP A 283 -12.74 7.23 8.56
C TRP A 283 -13.69 7.09 7.37
N LEU A 284 -14.01 5.87 6.90
CA LEU A 284 -15.10 5.66 5.94
C LEU A 284 -16.47 5.78 6.60
N ALA A 285 -16.58 5.53 7.91
CA ALA A 285 -17.80 5.73 8.69
C ALA A 285 -17.83 7.14 9.33
N PRO A 286 -18.71 8.06 8.88
CA PRO A 286 -18.89 9.38 9.47
C PRO A 286 -19.73 9.31 10.74
N ASN A 287 -19.11 8.89 11.84
CA ASN A 287 -19.57 9.34 13.15
C ASN A 287 -19.15 10.80 13.32
N ALA A 288 -20.00 11.71 12.83
CA ALA A 288 -19.96 13.13 13.18
C ALA A 288 -19.99 13.23 14.72
N GLU A 289 -19.04 13.86 15.38
CA GLU A 289 -18.99 15.33 15.55
C GLU A 289 -17.63 15.98 15.21
N VAL A 290 -16.61 15.19 14.88
CA VAL A 290 -15.27 15.72 14.57
C VAL A 290 -14.77 15.17 13.24
N GLU A 291 -14.70 16.03 12.21
CA GLU A 291 -13.93 15.74 11.00
C GLU A 291 -12.46 15.51 11.38
N ASN A 292 -12.08 14.25 11.55
CA ASN A 292 -10.72 13.88 11.91
C ASN A 292 -9.75 14.40 10.82
N PRO A 293 -8.68 15.16 11.17
CA PRO A 293 -7.71 15.65 10.19
C PRO A 293 -7.14 14.57 9.25
N GLY A 294 -7.11 13.31 9.70
CA GLY A 294 -6.76 12.18 8.86
C GLY A 294 -7.75 11.89 7.72
N PHE A 295 -9.06 12.02 7.97
CA PHE A 295 -10.10 11.87 6.94
C PHE A 295 -9.96 12.92 5.85
N ARG A 296 -9.74 14.20 6.22
CA ARG A 296 -9.52 15.28 5.25
C ARG A 296 -8.33 14.99 4.32
N ILE A 297 -7.23 14.44 4.84
CA ILE A 297 -6.05 14.07 4.04
C ILE A 297 -6.35 12.91 3.09
N VAL A 298 -7.00 11.84 3.55
CA VAL A 298 -7.32 10.74 2.64
C VAL A 298 -8.37 11.15 1.62
N LYS A 299 -9.36 11.97 2.01
CA LYS A 299 -10.28 12.61 1.07
C LYS A 299 -9.51 13.41 0.01
N GLN A 300 -8.46 14.16 0.35
CA GLN A 300 -7.64 14.86 -0.65
C GLN A 300 -6.97 13.91 -1.66
N PHE A 301 -6.60 12.69 -1.27
CA PHE A 301 -6.02 11.69 -2.20
C PHE A 301 -6.98 11.23 -3.31
N PHE A 302 -8.28 11.49 -3.16
CA PHE A 302 -9.33 11.07 -4.08
C PHE A 302 -9.79 12.12 -5.11
N TYR A 303 -9.31 13.37 -5.00
CA TYR A 303 -9.89 14.50 -5.76
C TYR A 303 -8.87 15.09 -6.73
N ASP A 304 -7.91 15.88 -6.24
CA ASP A 304 -7.17 16.80 -7.13
C ASP A 304 -5.79 16.28 -7.57
N LEU A 305 -5.31 15.17 -7.01
CA LEU A 305 -3.95 14.67 -7.25
C LEU A 305 -3.70 14.28 -8.72
N SER A 306 -2.62 14.81 -9.28
CA SER A 306 -2.03 14.40 -10.56
C SER A 306 -0.55 14.09 -10.39
N ASP A 307 -0.03 13.17 -11.20
CA ASP A 307 1.39 12.81 -11.31
C ASP A 307 2.26 13.96 -11.83
N SER A 308 1.64 14.94 -12.51
CA SER A 308 2.31 16.12 -13.06
C SER A 308 2.47 17.28 -12.07
N ARG A 309 1.61 17.36 -11.04
CA ARG A 309 1.46 18.57 -10.21
C ARG A 309 1.59 18.27 -8.71
N LEU A 310 2.50 18.99 -8.06
CA LEU A 310 2.62 19.01 -6.61
C LEU A 310 1.49 19.86 -5.99
N ILE A 311 0.71 19.28 -5.08
CA ILE A 311 -0.43 19.96 -4.46
C ILE A 311 -0.17 20.20 -2.96
N PRO A 312 -0.21 21.47 -2.50
CA PRO A 312 -0.03 21.81 -1.09
C PRO A 312 -1.39 21.87 -0.37
N TYR A 313 -1.60 20.98 0.60
CA TYR A 313 -2.77 20.96 1.45
C TYR A 313 -2.47 21.57 2.83
N PRO A 314 -3.23 22.59 3.30
CA PRO A 314 -3.11 23.08 4.66
C PRO A 314 -3.67 22.03 5.63
N ALA A 315 -2.85 21.61 6.59
CA ALA A 315 -3.21 20.65 7.62
C ALA A 315 -2.82 21.18 9.00
N THR A 316 -3.72 21.05 9.97
CA THR A 316 -3.52 21.47 11.36
C THR A 316 -3.73 20.29 12.30
N VAL A 317 -2.83 20.11 13.26
CA VAL A 317 -2.89 19.11 14.33
C VAL A 317 -2.61 19.75 15.68
N LYS A 318 -3.05 19.09 16.75
CA LYS A 318 -2.52 19.33 18.08
C LYS A 318 -1.24 18.51 18.25
N ASP A 319 -0.21 19.12 18.82
CA ASP A 319 0.94 18.36 19.35
C ASP A 319 0.60 17.72 20.71
N GLU A 320 1.56 16.98 21.26
CA GLU A 320 1.42 16.26 22.55
C GLU A 320 1.13 17.20 23.74
N GLN A 321 1.41 18.50 23.57
CA GLN A 321 1.19 19.55 24.56
C GLN A 321 -0.12 20.32 24.30
N GLY A 322 -0.96 19.81 23.39
CA GLY A 322 -2.25 20.39 23.02
C GLY A 322 -2.18 21.61 22.10
N ARG A 323 -0.99 22.05 21.70
CA ARG A 323 -0.77 23.28 20.92
C ARG A 323 -1.09 23.03 19.45
N LEU A 324 -1.76 23.98 18.80
CA LEU A 324 -2.07 23.89 17.37
C LEU A 324 -0.81 24.15 16.54
N LYS A 325 -0.41 23.16 15.75
CA LYS A 325 0.64 23.27 14.73
C LYS A 325 0.01 23.09 13.34
N SER A 326 0.36 24.00 12.42
CA SER A 326 -0.11 24.00 11.04
C SER A 326 1.05 23.81 10.08
N VAL A 327 0.85 22.99 9.04
CA VAL A 327 1.83 22.73 7.99
C VAL A 327 1.13 22.67 6.63
N LYS A 328 1.85 23.00 5.55
CA LYS A 328 1.40 22.75 4.18
C LYS A 328 1.95 21.40 3.73
N LEU A 329 1.16 20.35 3.88
CA LEU A 329 1.49 19.01 3.41
C LEU A 329 1.55 19.01 1.88
N LYS A 330 2.71 18.68 1.31
CA LYS A 330 2.91 18.63 -0.14
C LYS A 330 2.74 17.18 -0.61
N VAL A 331 1.82 16.94 -1.53
CA VAL A 331 1.52 15.61 -2.08
C VAL A 331 1.69 15.63 -3.60
N LEU A 332 2.27 14.57 -4.16
CA LEU A 332 2.54 14.42 -5.59
C LEU A 332 2.02 13.08 -6.10
N GLY A 333 1.24 13.09 -7.18
CA GLY A 333 0.75 11.88 -7.83
C GLY A 333 -0.46 11.21 -7.20
N ARG A 334 -1.18 10.44 -8.00
CA ARG A 334 -2.38 9.73 -7.58
C ARG A 334 -2.07 8.27 -7.24
N PRO A 335 -2.33 7.81 -6.00
CA PRO A 335 -2.18 6.41 -5.63
C PRO A 335 -3.32 5.53 -6.18
N VAL A 336 -3.08 4.22 -6.18
CA VAL A 336 -4.13 3.19 -6.21
C VAL A 336 -4.46 2.82 -4.76
N LEU A 337 -5.72 3.00 -4.37
CA LEU A 337 -6.19 2.72 -3.01
C LEU A 337 -6.95 1.39 -2.98
N ILE A 338 -6.51 0.48 -2.11
CA ILE A 338 -7.13 -0.84 -1.90
C ILE A 338 -7.58 -0.89 -0.45
N SER A 339 -8.89 -1.01 -0.22
CA SER A 339 -9.45 -0.96 1.12
C SER A 339 -10.54 -2.00 1.37
N THR A 340 -10.94 -2.17 2.63
CA THR A 340 -11.98 -3.11 3.08
C THR A 340 -13.06 -2.36 3.87
N ALA A 341 -14.32 -2.77 3.74
CA ALA A 341 -15.45 -2.26 4.53
C ALA A 341 -16.40 -3.40 4.90
N GLU A 342 -17.21 -3.21 5.95
CA GLU A 342 -18.33 -4.11 6.23
C GLU A 342 -19.58 -3.68 5.48
N ASP A 343 -20.45 -4.62 5.06
CA ASP A 343 -21.72 -4.29 4.40
C ASP A 343 -22.58 -3.31 5.22
N LYS A 344 -22.55 -3.44 6.56
CA LYS A 344 -23.30 -2.59 7.50
C LYS A 344 -22.82 -1.13 7.51
N ASP A 345 -21.57 -0.88 7.08
CA ASP A 345 -20.95 0.45 7.11
C ASP A 345 -21.22 1.22 5.80
N LEU A 346 -21.58 0.52 4.71
CA LEU A 346 -21.85 1.12 3.39
C LEU A 346 -22.81 2.32 3.43
N PRO A 347 -23.97 2.27 4.13
CA PRO A 347 -24.90 3.41 4.16
C PRO A 347 -24.33 4.65 4.84
N SER A 348 -23.26 4.49 5.64
CA SER A 348 -22.56 5.60 6.27
C SER A 348 -21.52 6.23 5.33
N ILE A 349 -20.96 5.48 4.36
CA ILE A 349 -19.91 5.99 3.47
C ILE A 349 -20.48 7.11 2.58
N PRO A 350 -19.90 8.32 2.59
CA PRO A 350 -20.36 9.41 1.72
C PRO A 350 -20.35 9.01 0.25
N THR A 351 -21.44 9.25 -0.48
CA THR A 351 -21.64 8.82 -1.88
C THR A 351 -20.51 9.30 -2.80
N ASN A 352 -19.95 10.49 -2.54
CA ASN A 352 -18.81 11.04 -3.28
C ASN A 352 -17.47 10.31 -3.03
N MET A 353 -17.33 9.62 -1.90
CA MET A 353 -16.19 8.74 -1.62
C MET A 353 -16.43 7.35 -2.23
N LEU A 354 -17.62 6.78 -2.00
CA LEU A 354 -18.00 5.47 -2.54
C LEU A 354 -17.92 5.45 -4.08
N SER A 355 -18.34 6.51 -4.75
CA SER A 355 -18.28 6.66 -6.21
C SER A 355 -16.87 6.65 -6.82
N ARG A 356 -15.83 6.76 -5.98
CA ARG A 356 -14.41 6.76 -6.40
C ARG A 356 -13.70 5.43 -6.13
N PHE A 357 -14.41 4.46 -5.57
CA PHE A 357 -14.02 3.07 -5.47
C PHE A 357 -14.80 2.23 -6.47
N PHE A 358 -14.17 1.17 -6.97
CA PHE A 358 -14.82 -0.01 -7.49
C PHE A 358 -15.20 -0.89 -6.30
N PRO A 359 -16.48 -1.01 -5.89
CA PRO A 359 -16.88 -1.92 -4.83
C PRO A 359 -16.89 -3.38 -5.34
N VAL A 360 -16.34 -4.28 -4.53
CA VAL A 360 -16.24 -5.72 -4.83
C VAL A 360 -16.76 -6.48 -3.61
N TRP A 361 -17.88 -7.18 -3.78
CA TRP A 361 -18.44 -8.03 -2.72
C TRP A 361 -17.81 -9.42 -2.78
N LEU A 362 -17.42 -9.96 -1.62
CA LEU A 362 -17.10 -11.37 -1.47
C LEU A 362 -18.39 -12.22 -1.52
N ASP A 363 -18.32 -13.45 -2.00
CA ASP A 363 -19.50 -14.32 -2.10
C ASP A 363 -19.93 -14.78 -0.71
N THR A 364 -21.07 -14.29 -0.24
CA THR A 364 -21.66 -14.65 1.06
C THR A 364 -22.59 -15.87 1.01
N SER A 365 -22.61 -16.60 -0.11
CA SER A 365 -23.37 -17.86 -0.22
C SER A 365 -22.96 -18.88 0.85
N LEU A 366 -23.92 -19.71 1.29
CA LEU A 366 -23.66 -20.80 2.25
C LEU A 366 -22.55 -21.75 1.75
N ARG A 367 -22.45 -21.94 0.43
CA ARG A 367 -21.40 -22.73 -0.22
C ARG A 367 -20.01 -22.10 -0.03
N SER A 368 -19.88 -20.79 -0.28
CA SER A 368 -18.63 -20.06 -0.09
C SER A 368 -18.23 -19.96 1.39
N LEU A 369 -19.20 -19.81 2.30
CA LEU A 369 -18.96 -19.85 3.75
C LEU A 369 -18.46 -21.23 4.22
N ALA A 370 -19.06 -22.33 3.73
CA ALA A 370 -18.59 -23.68 4.04
C ALA A 370 -17.15 -23.93 3.53
N LEU A 371 -16.84 -23.54 2.29
CA LEU A 371 -15.49 -23.62 1.72
C LEU A 371 -14.48 -22.79 2.53
N SER A 372 -14.88 -21.58 2.95
CA SER A 372 -14.06 -20.70 3.81
C SER A 372 -13.75 -21.37 5.16
N GLY A 373 -14.74 -22.00 5.80
CA GLY A 373 -14.57 -22.75 7.05
C GLY A 373 -13.64 -23.96 6.90
N MET A 374 -13.79 -24.74 5.82
CA MET A 374 -12.89 -25.85 5.51
C MET A 374 -11.44 -25.38 5.32
N LYS A 375 -11.22 -24.28 4.60
CA LYS A 375 -9.87 -23.72 4.39
C LYS A 375 -9.25 -23.16 5.67
N ILE A 376 -10.03 -22.60 6.60
CA ILE A 376 -9.55 -22.20 7.93
C ILE A 376 -9.04 -23.43 8.70
N ARG A 377 -9.78 -24.54 8.70
CA ARG A 377 -9.33 -25.80 9.33
C ARG A 377 -8.05 -26.32 8.68
N GLU A 378 -7.97 -26.28 7.35
CA GLU A 378 -6.79 -26.71 6.59
C GLU A 378 -5.54 -25.92 7.00
N LYS A 379 -5.61 -24.58 7.02
CA LYS A 379 -4.54 -23.68 7.49
C LYS A 379 -4.02 -24.06 8.87
N LEU A 380 -4.93 -24.25 9.84
CA LEU A 380 -4.59 -24.55 11.22
C LEU A 380 -3.90 -25.91 11.35
N SER A 381 -4.24 -26.86 10.48
CA SER A 381 -3.62 -28.20 10.45
C SER A 381 -2.32 -28.29 9.66
N ASN A 382 -2.05 -27.37 8.72
CA ASN A 382 -0.97 -27.51 7.75
C ASN A 382 -0.11 -26.23 7.59
N SER A 383 0.96 -26.15 8.38
CA SER A 383 1.94 -25.05 8.29
C SER A 383 2.73 -25.00 6.96
N ALA A 384 2.72 -26.07 6.15
CA ALA A 384 3.40 -26.07 4.86
C ALA A 384 2.69 -25.16 3.83
N LEU A 385 1.37 -24.95 3.94
CA LEU A 385 0.62 -24.04 3.07
C LEU A 385 1.13 -22.60 3.17
N PHE A 386 1.45 -22.14 4.38
CA PHE A 386 2.03 -20.81 4.60
C PHE A 386 3.44 -20.70 4.01
N ARG A 387 4.27 -21.74 4.14
CA ARG A 387 5.63 -21.78 3.55
C ARG A 387 5.59 -21.75 2.03
N GLU A 388 4.66 -22.50 1.43
CA GLU A 388 4.47 -22.52 -0.02
C GLU A 388 3.89 -21.20 -0.52
N PHE A 389 2.89 -20.62 0.16
CA PHE A 389 2.40 -19.27 -0.13
C PHE A 389 3.53 -18.24 -0.11
N ASP A 390 4.36 -18.23 0.93
CA ASP A 390 5.51 -17.34 1.04
C ASP A 390 6.56 -17.57 -0.06
N ARG A 391 6.75 -18.81 -0.51
CA ARG A 391 7.60 -19.15 -1.67
C ARG A 391 7.03 -18.51 -2.92
N ARG A 392 5.80 -18.85 -3.30
CA ARG A 392 5.12 -18.34 -4.50
C ARG A 392 5.02 -16.82 -4.50
N ALA A 393 4.63 -16.21 -3.39
CA ALA A 393 4.53 -14.75 -3.25
C ALA A 393 5.89 -14.03 -3.34
N ARG A 394 7.03 -14.67 -3.02
CA ARG A 394 8.36 -14.13 -3.33
C ARG A 394 8.65 -14.18 -4.84
N LEU A 395 8.31 -15.27 -5.52
CA LEU A 395 8.52 -15.44 -6.96
C LEU A 395 7.65 -14.47 -7.77
N VAL A 396 6.34 -14.40 -7.47
CA VAL A 396 5.42 -13.43 -8.06
C VAL A 396 5.93 -11.99 -7.89
N ARG A 397 6.39 -11.61 -6.68
CA ARG A 397 6.97 -10.27 -6.46
C ARG A 397 8.21 -10.00 -7.29
N ALA A 398 9.10 -10.98 -7.45
CA ALA A 398 10.33 -10.83 -8.22
C ALA A 398 10.02 -10.69 -9.73
N PHE A 399 9.11 -11.53 -10.23
CA PHE A 399 8.58 -11.48 -11.59
C PHE A 399 7.89 -10.14 -11.88
N LEU A 400 6.91 -9.75 -11.07
CA LEU A 400 6.22 -8.45 -11.18
C LEU A 400 7.18 -7.26 -11.09
N ALA A 401 8.21 -7.30 -10.24
CA ALA A 401 9.17 -6.22 -10.13
C ALA A 401 10.10 -6.04 -11.34
N ARG A 402 10.21 -7.04 -12.23
CA ARG A 402 11.11 -7.06 -13.40
C ARG A 402 10.37 -6.96 -14.74
N GLU A 403 9.32 -7.75 -14.93
CA GLU A 403 8.59 -7.88 -16.20
C GLU A 403 7.60 -6.73 -16.47
N TYR A 404 7.20 -6.00 -15.43
CA TYR A 404 6.07 -5.07 -15.46
C TYR A 404 6.53 -3.63 -15.14
N PRO A 405 7.15 -2.93 -16.13
CA PRO A 405 7.59 -1.54 -16.02
C PRO A 405 6.41 -0.56 -16.11
N ARG A 406 6.62 0.72 -15.81
CA ARG A 406 5.58 1.73 -16.06
C ARG A 406 5.30 1.88 -17.55
N ILE A 407 4.02 2.02 -17.85
CA ILE A 407 3.47 2.36 -19.16
C ILE A 407 3.25 3.87 -19.21
N ASP A 408 3.67 4.48 -20.31
CA ASP A 408 3.61 5.92 -20.52
C ASP A 408 2.34 6.32 -21.29
N ASP A 409 1.83 5.46 -22.18
CA ASP A 409 0.60 5.68 -22.95
C ASP A 409 -0.19 4.38 -23.19
N VAL A 410 -1.51 4.50 -23.39
CA VAL A 410 -2.44 3.38 -23.63
C VAL A 410 -3.30 3.68 -24.85
N VAL A 411 -3.04 2.97 -25.95
CA VAL A 411 -3.82 3.02 -27.18
C VAL A 411 -4.90 1.96 -27.12
N ILE A 412 -6.16 2.39 -27.17
CA ILE A 412 -7.32 1.51 -27.25
C ILE A 412 -7.74 1.46 -28.71
N THR A 413 -7.80 0.26 -29.30
CA THR A 413 -8.20 0.10 -30.70
C THR A 413 -9.67 0.48 -30.90
N GLU A 414 -10.03 0.92 -32.11
CA GLU A 414 -11.39 1.42 -32.39
C GLU A 414 -12.45 0.35 -32.10
N ASP A 415 -12.21 -0.91 -32.49
CA ASP A 415 -13.08 -2.05 -32.20
C ASP A 415 -13.21 -2.34 -30.70
N ALA A 416 -12.13 -2.22 -29.92
CA ALA A 416 -12.18 -2.33 -28.46
C ALA A 416 -13.01 -1.19 -27.84
N GLY A 417 -12.83 0.03 -28.33
CA GLY A 417 -13.63 1.20 -27.96
C GLY A 417 -15.10 0.98 -28.23
N LYS A 418 -15.46 0.54 -29.44
CA LYS A 418 -16.85 0.27 -29.85
C LYS A 418 -17.53 -0.82 -29.02
N VAL A 419 -16.81 -1.89 -28.66
CA VAL A 419 -17.38 -2.94 -27.78
C VAL A 419 -17.74 -2.40 -26.39
N ILE A 420 -17.02 -1.39 -25.89
CA ILE A 420 -17.29 -0.74 -24.60
C ILE A 420 -18.33 0.39 -24.73
N ILE A 421 -18.36 1.11 -25.85
CA ILE A 421 -19.14 2.34 -26.05
C ILE A 421 -20.47 2.12 -26.79
N ASP A 422 -20.46 1.45 -27.94
CA ASP A 422 -21.43 1.73 -29.01
C ASP A 422 -22.85 1.20 -28.71
N CYS A 423 -22.98 0.17 -27.88
CA CYS A 423 -24.26 -0.49 -27.55
C CYS A 423 -25.18 -1.03 -28.69
N PRO A 424 -24.81 -1.25 -29.98
CA PRO A 424 -25.80 -1.44 -31.06
C PRO A 424 -25.76 -2.84 -31.68
N ASN A 425 -25.09 -3.80 -31.02
CA ASN A 425 -25.04 -5.18 -31.48
C ASN A 425 -26.13 -5.98 -30.75
N PRO A 426 -27.21 -6.42 -31.42
CA PRO A 426 -28.25 -7.21 -30.79
C PRO A 426 -27.71 -8.51 -30.17
N ASP A 427 -26.57 -9.03 -30.64
CA ASP A 427 -25.96 -10.28 -30.14
C ASP A 427 -25.02 -10.09 -28.93
N ASN A 428 -24.55 -8.86 -28.64
CA ASN A 428 -23.76 -8.59 -27.44
C ASN A 428 -24.42 -7.50 -26.55
N PRO A 429 -25.25 -7.90 -25.57
CA PRO A 429 -26.17 -7.00 -24.88
C PRO A 429 -25.59 -6.24 -23.67
N MET A 430 -24.27 -6.25 -23.48
CA MET A 430 -23.69 -6.44 -22.16
C MET A 430 -23.74 -5.24 -21.18
N LEU A 431 -24.04 -4.03 -21.66
CA LEU A 431 -24.47 -2.89 -20.83
C LEU A 431 -25.88 -2.38 -21.19
N CYS A 432 -26.54 -2.93 -22.22
CA CYS A 432 -27.53 -2.20 -23.02
C CYS A 432 -28.97 -2.78 -22.99
N ARG A 433 -29.16 -4.11 -22.82
CA ARG A 433 -30.51 -4.78 -22.85
C ARG A 433 -31.42 -4.48 -21.62
N GLY A 434 -31.32 -3.30 -21.04
CA GLY A 434 -32.28 -2.76 -20.08
C GLY A 434 -32.42 -1.24 -20.10
N TYR A 435 -31.78 -0.54 -21.06
CA TYR A 435 -31.41 0.86 -20.87
C TYR A 435 -31.66 1.82 -22.04
N VAL A 436 -32.15 1.33 -23.19
CA VAL A 436 -32.46 2.19 -24.37
C VAL A 436 -33.95 2.50 -24.49
N GLY A 437 -34.82 1.87 -23.68
CA GLY A 437 -36.27 2.02 -23.77
C GLY A 437 -36.88 3.20 -22.99
N GLU A 438 -36.22 3.66 -21.92
CA GLU A 438 -36.78 4.67 -21.01
C GLU A 438 -35.77 5.77 -20.70
N SER A 439 -36.27 6.98 -20.50
CA SER A 439 -35.52 8.24 -20.35
C SER A 439 -34.55 8.24 -19.16
N LEU A 440 -33.34 7.72 -19.35
CA LEU A 440 -32.32 7.66 -18.29
C LEU A 440 -31.96 9.06 -17.79
N ASN A 441 -32.21 9.27 -16.49
CA ASN A 441 -31.87 10.51 -15.79
C ASN A 441 -30.34 10.70 -15.69
N ALA A 442 -29.91 11.89 -15.27
CA ALA A 442 -28.49 12.24 -15.22
C ALA A 442 -27.67 11.36 -14.25
N GLU A 443 -28.29 10.86 -13.18
CA GLU A 443 -27.65 10.01 -12.17
C GLU A 443 -27.36 8.61 -12.73
N THR A 444 -28.34 8.02 -13.41
CA THR A 444 -28.16 6.73 -14.10
C THR A 444 -27.02 6.80 -15.11
N ARG A 445 -26.98 7.84 -15.96
CA ARG A 445 -25.88 8.06 -16.92
C ARG A 445 -24.50 8.14 -16.26
N ALA A 446 -24.39 8.74 -15.07
CA ALA A 446 -23.13 8.83 -14.33
C ALA A 446 -22.63 7.46 -13.80
N VAL A 447 -23.55 6.51 -13.52
CA VAL A 447 -23.20 5.13 -13.17
C VAL A 447 -22.65 4.37 -14.39
N PHE A 448 -23.28 4.54 -15.56
CA PHE A 448 -22.81 3.93 -16.82
C PHE A 448 -21.41 4.39 -17.21
N ASN A 449 -21.17 5.70 -17.24
CA ASN A 449 -19.86 6.25 -17.59
C ASN A 449 -18.75 5.74 -16.67
N ARG A 450 -19.08 5.52 -15.38
CA ARG A 450 -18.16 4.92 -14.41
C ARG A 450 -17.90 3.44 -14.71
N ALA A 451 -18.93 2.65 -14.99
CA ALA A 451 -18.78 1.23 -15.33
C ALA A 451 -17.98 1.01 -16.63
N ALA A 452 -18.22 1.82 -17.67
CA ALA A 452 -17.42 1.83 -18.90
C ALA A 452 -15.96 2.22 -18.62
N SER A 453 -15.73 3.27 -17.81
CA SER A 453 -14.37 3.67 -17.39
C SER A 453 -13.64 2.56 -16.63
N TYR A 454 -14.36 1.78 -15.82
CA TYR A 454 -13.80 0.63 -15.11
C TYR A 454 -13.46 -0.51 -16.06
N LEU A 455 -14.32 -0.82 -17.04
CA LEU A 455 -14.03 -1.82 -18.06
C LEU A 455 -12.78 -1.43 -18.87
N PHE A 456 -12.69 -0.19 -19.35
CA PHE A 456 -11.49 0.33 -20.02
C PHE A 456 -10.20 0.13 -19.20
N ALA A 457 -10.23 0.49 -17.91
CA ALA A 457 -9.07 0.37 -17.03
C ALA A 457 -8.71 -1.09 -16.69
N LEU A 458 -9.70 -1.98 -16.55
CA LEU A 458 -9.46 -3.41 -16.31
C LEU A 458 -8.95 -4.12 -17.58
N SER A 459 -9.48 -3.80 -18.76
CA SER A 459 -8.96 -4.28 -20.05
C SER A 459 -7.54 -3.77 -20.32
N ALA A 460 -7.22 -2.53 -19.97
CA ALA A 460 -5.84 -2.05 -19.99
C ALA A 460 -4.94 -2.81 -19.00
N ALA A 461 -5.39 -3.03 -17.75
CA ALA A 461 -4.63 -3.83 -16.79
C ALA A 461 -4.40 -5.27 -17.24
N TYR A 462 -5.36 -5.86 -17.96
CA TYR A 462 -5.28 -7.22 -18.48
C TYR A 462 -4.41 -7.34 -19.74
N ALA A 463 -4.53 -6.42 -20.70
CA ALA A 463 -3.61 -6.32 -21.84
C ALA A 463 -2.16 -6.12 -21.38
N TYR A 464 -1.98 -5.34 -20.31
CA TYR A 464 -0.69 -5.15 -19.64
C TYR A 464 -0.19 -6.41 -18.94
N LEU A 465 -1.07 -7.18 -18.27
CA LEU A 465 -0.75 -8.51 -17.72
C LEU A 465 -0.30 -9.48 -18.82
N ARG A 466 -0.94 -9.41 -20.00
CA ARG A 466 -0.53 -10.16 -21.21
C ARG A 466 0.72 -9.61 -21.90
N ARG A 467 1.37 -8.56 -21.36
CA ARG A 467 2.56 -7.89 -21.90
C ARG A 467 2.38 -7.36 -23.34
N LYS A 468 1.15 -6.92 -23.70
CA LYS A 468 0.84 -6.31 -25.02
C LYS A 468 1.33 -4.86 -25.16
N TRP A 469 2.52 -4.55 -24.63
CA TRP A 469 3.14 -3.23 -24.72
C TRP A 469 4.44 -3.30 -25.52
N ARG A 470 4.82 -2.17 -26.11
CA ARG A 470 6.03 -1.99 -26.94
C ARG A 470 6.67 -0.64 -26.65
N GLU A 471 7.93 -0.49 -27.02
CA GLU A 471 8.69 0.75 -26.80
C GLU A 471 8.76 1.52 -28.13
N GLU A 472 8.14 2.70 -28.18
CA GLU A 472 8.02 3.60 -29.34
C GLU A 472 8.52 4.98 -28.92
N ASP A 473 9.48 5.56 -29.66
CA ASP A 473 10.08 6.88 -29.37
C ASP A 473 10.53 7.08 -27.90
N GLY A 474 11.03 5.99 -27.28
CA GLY A 474 11.47 5.99 -25.87
C GLY A 474 10.34 5.96 -24.83
N ARG A 475 9.09 5.75 -25.26
CA ARG A 475 7.89 5.59 -24.41
C ARG A 475 7.36 4.16 -24.49
N ARG A 476 6.81 3.64 -23.40
CA ARG A 476 6.09 2.36 -23.40
C ARG A 476 4.62 2.58 -23.71
N VAL A 477 4.21 2.13 -24.89
CA VAL A 477 2.85 2.20 -25.39
C VAL A 477 2.20 0.82 -25.23
N LEU A 478 1.10 0.78 -24.50
CA LEU A 478 0.25 -0.41 -24.34
C LEU A 478 -0.87 -0.40 -25.38
N VAL A 479 -1.12 -1.52 -26.06
CA VAL A 479 -2.25 -1.66 -26.99
C VAL A 479 -3.32 -2.56 -26.38
N VAL A 480 -4.55 -2.04 -26.30
CA VAL A 480 -5.74 -2.78 -25.83
C VAL A 480 -6.59 -3.14 -27.03
N THR A 481 -6.80 -4.44 -27.27
CA THR A 481 -7.61 -4.96 -28.39
C THR A 481 -8.97 -5.43 -27.92
N LYS A 482 -9.92 -5.64 -28.85
CA LYS A 482 -11.25 -6.19 -28.53
C LYS A 482 -11.17 -7.48 -27.70
N GLN A 483 -10.23 -8.36 -28.03
CA GLN A 483 -10.00 -9.61 -27.28
C GLN A 483 -9.73 -9.35 -25.78
N ASP A 484 -8.99 -8.29 -25.43
CA ASP A 484 -8.72 -7.93 -24.02
C ASP A 484 -9.97 -7.37 -23.31
N VAL A 485 -10.95 -6.88 -24.06
CA VAL A 485 -12.26 -6.46 -23.55
C VAL A 485 -13.15 -7.67 -23.32
N ASP A 486 -13.26 -8.55 -24.32
CA ASP A 486 -14.07 -9.76 -24.27
C ASP A 486 -13.58 -10.70 -23.13
N GLU A 487 -12.27 -10.96 -23.04
CA GLU A 487 -11.67 -11.81 -21.98
C GLU A 487 -11.86 -11.21 -20.57
N VAL A 488 -11.71 -9.89 -20.39
CA VAL A 488 -12.01 -9.24 -19.09
C VAL A 488 -13.49 -9.32 -18.77
N TRP A 489 -14.37 -9.20 -19.76
CA TRP A 489 -15.80 -9.29 -19.53
C TRP A 489 -16.22 -10.71 -19.09
N GLU A 490 -15.67 -11.76 -19.69
CA GLU A 490 -15.91 -13.14 -19.23
C GLU A 490 -15.48 -13.34 -17.77
N LEU A 491 -14.35 -12.76 -17.36
CA LEU A 491 -13.81 -12.90 -16.01
C LEU A 491 -14.56 -12.10 -14.93
N VAL A 492 -15.00 -10.87 -15.23
CA VAL A 492 -15.52 -9.94 -14.20
C VAL A 492 -16.79 -9.18 -14.60
N GLY A 493 -17.39 -9.49 -15.76
CA GLY A 493 -18.58 -8.82 -16.28
C GLY A 493 -19.78 -8.86 -15.34
N ASP A 494 -19.95 -9.93 -14.55
CA ASP A 494 -21.01 -9.99 -13.52
C ASP A 494 -20.77 -9.03 -12.34
N VAL A 495 -19.52 -8.74 -12.02
CA VAL A 495 -19.18 -7.70 -11.03
C VAL A 495 -19.52 -6.33 -11.60
N ILE A 496 -19.22 -6.08 -12.89
CA ILE A 496 -19.55 -4.81 -13.57
C ILE A 496 -21.08 -4.64 -13.70
N LYS A 497 -21.83 -5.68 -14.05
CA LYS A 497 -23.32 -5.68 -14.06
C LYS A 497 -23.88 -5.35 -12.68
N ALA A 498 -23.27 -5.86 -11.61
CA ALA A 498 -23.66 -5.55 -10.22
C ALA A 498 -23.38 -4.09 -9.83
N LEU A 499 -22.40 -3.42 -10.44
CA LEU A 499 -22.21 -1.97 -10.27
C LEU A 499 -23.32 -1.18 -10.98
N VAL A 500 -23.63 -1.56 -12.22
CA VAL A 500 -24.52 -0.82 -13.12
C VAL A 500 -25.98 -0.89 -12.68
N ARG A 501 -26.46 -2.08 -12.33
CA ARG A 501 -27.85 -2.30 -11.93
C ARG A 501 -28.14 -1.78 -10.52
N GLY A 502 -27.09 -1.54 -9.74
CA GLY A 502 -27.11 -1.81 -8.31
C GLY A 502 -27.38 -3.30 -8.11
N LYS A 503 -26.42 -4.05 -7.58
CA LYS A 503 -26.80 -5.19 -6.75
C LYS A 503 -27.65 -4.57 -5.66
N GLU A 504 -28.95 -4.89 -5.62
CA GLU A 504 -29.79 -4.64 -4.44
C GLU A 504 -28.91 -5.01 -3.25
N SER A 505 -28.52 -3.99 -2.47
CA SER A 505 -27.67 -4.18 -1.31
C SER A 505 -28.32 -5.24 -0.43
N LYS A 506 -27.57 -5.97 0.41
CA LYS A 506 -28.23 -6.99 1.25
C LYS A 506 -29.39 -6.37 2.04
N THR A 507 -29.25 -5.09 2.43
CA THR A 507 -30.32 -4.19 2.90
C THR A 507 -31.52 -4.10 1.93
N GLU A 508 -31.37 -3.63 0.69
CA GLU A 508 -32.47 -3.50 -0.29
C GLU A 508 -33.10 -4.84 -0.68
N ALA A 509 -32.30 -5.88 -0.88
CA ALA A 509 -32.79 -7.23 -1.17
C ALA A 509 -33.58 -7.81 0.01
N LEU A 510 -33.16 -7.54 1.26
CA LEU A 510 -33.93 -7.87 2.46
C LEU A 510 -35.19 -7.01 2.58
N MET A 511 -35.14 -5.70 2.28
CA MET A 511 -36.33 -4.84 2.27
C MET A 511 -37.35 -5.31 1.24
N LYS A 512 -36.89 -5.79 0.08
CA LYS A 512 -37.73 -6.38 -0.95
C LYS A 512 -38.35 -7.70 -0.49
N LYS A 513 -37.56 -8.62 0.10
CA LYS A 513 -38.10 -9.84 0.75
C LYS A 513 -39.12 -9.52 1.84
N ILE A 514 -38.86 -8.50 2.68
CA ILE A 514 -39.81 -8.02 3.70
C ILE A 514 -41.09 -7.51 3.04
N ARG A 515 -40.98 -6.75 1.95
CA ARG A 515 -42.13 -6.26 1.18
C ARG A 515 -42.91 -7.39 0.50
N GLU A 516 -42.23 -8.42 0.00
CA GLU A 516 -42.80 -9.64 -0.55
C GLU A 516 -43.58 -10.42 0.54
N ILE A 517 -43.01 -10.60 1.73
CA ILE A 517 -43.71 -11.17 2.90
C ILE A 517 -45.02 -10.40 3.20
N PHE A 518 -44.99 -9.07 3.17
CA PHE A 518 -46.22 -8.27 3.33
C PHE A 518 -47.20 -8.43 2.17
N MET A 519 -46.74 -8.58 0.92
CA MET A 519 -47.61 -8.81 -0.24
C MET A 519 -48.28 -10.19 -0.20
N GLU A 520 -47.55 -11.23 0.19
CA GLU A 520 -48.08 -12.59 0.37
C GLU A 520 -49.14 -12.66 1.48
N HIS A 521 -48.93 -11.90 2.56
CA HIS A 521 -49.90 -11.76 3.65
C HIS A 521 -51.07 -10.81 3.32
N GLY A 522 -50.97 -10.01 2.25
CA GLY A 522 -52.00 -9.09 1.77
C GLY A 522 -51.81 -7.62 2.20
N PRO A 523 -52.32 -6.65 1.40
CA PRO A 523 -51.96 -5.23 1.49
C PRO A 523 -52.36 -4.53 2.80
N ASN A 524 -53.38 -5.05 3.49
CA ASN A 524 -53.89 -4.49 4.75
C ASN A 524 -53.38 -5.25 5.98
N THR A 525 -52.49 -6.24 5.81
CA THR A 525 -52.06 -7.11 6.91
C THR A 525 -50.98 -6.45 7.76
N ILE A 526 -51.20 -6.51 9.08
CA ILE A 526 -50.38 -5.84 10.08
C ILE A 526 -49.46 -6.85 10.76
N LEU A 527 -48.15 -6.76 10.50
CA LEU A 527 -47.12 -7.66 11.05
C LEU A 527 -46.28 -6.95 12.12
N THR A 528 -45.79 -7.71 13.11
CA THR A 528 -44.80 -7.21 14.08
C THR A 528 -43.37 -7.48 13.61
N PRO A 529 -42.35 -6.77 14.15
CA PRO A 529 -40.94 -7.13 13.91
C PRO A 529 -40.56 -8.55 14.31
N GLY A 530 -41.34 -9.21 15.18
CA GLY A 530 -41.14 -10.61 15.55
C GLY A 530 -41.63 -11.58 14.48
N ASP A 531 -42.70 -11.23 13.76
CA ASP A 531 -43.27 -12.05 12.69
C ASP A 531 -42.40 -11.96 11.43
N ILE A 532 -41.99 -10.74 11.05
CA ILE A 532 -41.01 -10.49 9.98
C ILE A 532 -39.69 -11.25 10.24
N HIS A 533 -39.23 -11.30 11.49
CA HIS A 533 -38.02 -12.03 11.86
C HIS A 533 -38.16 -13.55 11.67
N LYS A 534 -39.33 -14.12 11.99
CA LYS A 534 -39.62 -15.54 11.76
C LYS A 534 -39.67 -15.89 10.26
N GLU A 535 -40.29 -15.06 9.44
CA GLU A 535 -40.38 -15.31 7.99
C GLU A 535 -39.05 -15.10 7.24
N LEU A 536 -38.21 -14.18 7.73
CA LEU A 536 -36.84 -14.10 7.24
C LEU A 536 -36.02 -15.33 7.68
N ALA A 537 -36.20 -15.82 8.91
CA ALA A 537 -35.55 -17.05 9.36
C ALA A 537 -36.04 -18.32 8.61
N SER A 538 -37.32 -18.42 8.26
CA SER A 538 -37.88 -19.55 7.49
C SER A 538 -37.30 -19.63 6.07
N THR A 539 -36.96 -18.47 5.48
CA THR A 539 -36.29 -18.35 4.18
C THR A 539 -34.75 -18.38 4.25
N GLY A 540 -34.18 -18.67 5.43
CA GLY A 540 -32.74 -18.83 5.66
C GLY A 540 -31.96 -17.54 5.98
N GLU A 541 -32.63 -16.39 6.08
CA GLU A 541 -32.03 -15.10 6.45
C GLU A 541 -32.09 -14.90 7.98
N VAL A 542 -31.18 -15.55 8.70
CA VAL A 542 -31.06 -15.37 10.16
C VAL A 542 -30.40 -14.01 10.46
N LEU A 543 -31.18 -13.07 11.00
CA LEU A 543 -30.77 -11.70 11.32
C LEU A 543 -30.97 -11.37 12.80
N GLU A 544 -30.33 -10.32 13.30
CA GLU A 544 -30.61 -9.78 14.63
C GLU A 544 -31.95 -9.00 14.66
N HIS A 545 -32.74 -9.14 15.72
CA HIS A 545 -33.98 -8.37 15.89
C HIS A 545 -33.78 -6.86 15.82
N ALA A 546 -32.64 -6.35 16.30
CA ALA A 546 -32.29 -4.92 16.21
C ALA A 546 -32.10 -4.48 14.75
N TYR A 547 -31.49 -5.33 13.92
CA TYR A 547 -31.30 -5.05 12.49
C TYR A 547 -32.64 -5.11 11.73
N VAL A 548 -33.51 -6.08 12.01
CA VAL A 548 -34.87 -6.13 11.42
C VAL A 548 -35.69 -4.89 11.77
N ARG A 549 -35.65 -4.41 13.03
CA ARG A 549 -36.29 -3.14 13.42
C ARG A 549 -35.72 -1.94 12.66
N LYS A 550 -34.40 -1.88 12.46
CA LYS A 550 -33.75 -0.83 11.68
C LYS A 550 -34.19 -0.84 10.21
N LEU A 551 -34.26 -2.03 9.59
CA LEU A 551 -34.78 -2.18 8.21
C LEU A 551 -36.23 -1.69 8.10
N LEU A 552 -37.10 -2.07 9.04
CA LEU A 552 -38.50 -1.63 9.05
C LEU A 552 -38.63 -0.11 9.23
N SER A 553 -37.82 0.53 10.10
CA SER A 553 -37.78 2.00 10.24
C SER A 553 -37.39 2.67 8.92
N MET A 554 -36.30 2.20 8.29
CA MET A 554 -35.84 2.73 7.01
C MET A 554 -36.90 2.56 5.92
N MET A 555 -37.61 1.42 5.86
CA MET A 555 -38.70 1.20 4.91
C MET A 555 -39.89 2.15 5.10
N VAL A 556 -40.18 2.56 6.35
CA VAL A 556 -41.18 3.61 6.63
C VAL A 556 -40.66 4.99 6.17
N GLU A 557 -39.40 5.30 6.42
CA GLU A 557 -38.77 6.58 6.01
C GLU A 557 -38.78 6.78 4.48
N VAL A 558 -38.62 5.71 3.69
CA VAL A 558 -38.75 5.75 2.21
C VAL A 558 -40.16 5.43 1.69
N GLY A 559 -41.18 5.35 2.56
CA GLY A 559 -42.59 5.17 2.16
C GLY A 559 -42.91 3.81 1.53
N LEU A 560 -42.12 2.77 1.80
CA LEU A 560 -42.38 1.39 1.37
C LEU A 560 -43.30 0.63 2.31
N LEU A 561 -43.46 1.10 3.55
CA LEU A 561 -44.36 0.60 4.59
C LEU A 561 -44.93 1.77 5.40
N GLU A 562 -46.05 1.56 6.06
CA GLU A 562 -46.60 2.47 7.06
C GLU A 562 -46.39 1.92 8.48
N TRP A 563 -46.13 2.83 9.44
CA TRP A 563 -46.05 2.49 10.86
C TRP A 563 -47.43 2.59 11.51
N CYS A 564 -48.00 1.45 11.89
CA CYS A 564 -49.32 1.37 12.51
C CYS A 564 -49.21 1.40 14.06
N ARG A 565 -50.33 1.71 14.73
CA ARG A 565 -50.40 1.79 16.20
C ARG A 565 -49.80 0.56 16.90
N ARG A 566 -49.13 0.80 18.04
CA ARG A 566 -48.47 -0.21 18.92
C ARG A 566 -47.27 -0.94 18.30
N GLY A 567 -46.46 -0.25 17.48
CA GLY A 567 -45.16 -0.77 17.04
C GLY A 567 -45.25 -1.84 15.95
N LYS A 568 -46.29 -1.78 15.13
CA LYS A 568 -46.57 -2.71 14.03
C LYS A 568 -46.42 -2.01 12.68
N TYR A 569 -46.34 -2.78 11.61
CA TYR A 569 -46.09 -2.29 10.25
C TYR A 569 -47.07 -2.92 9.26
N ALA A 570 -47.39 -2.24 8.16
CA ALA A 570 -48.22 -2.73 7.05
C ALA A 570 -47.80 -2.05 5.74
N LEU A 571 -48.28 -2.55 4.59
CA LEU A 571 -48.14 -1.85 3.30
C LEU A 571 -49.02 -0.60 3.22
N LYS A 572 -50.25 -0.71 3.73
CA LYS A 572 -51.12 0.41 4.09
C LYS A 572 -51.79 0.05 5.41
N CYS A 573 -51.72 0.92 6.42
CA CYS A 573 -52.48 0.71 7.64
C CYS A 573 -53.99 0.79 7.30
N PRO A 574 -54.82 -0.15 7.78
CA PRO A 574 -56.25 -0.08 7.52
C PRO A 574 -56.81 1.24 8.07
N GLU A 575 -57.60 1.92 7.23
CA GLU A 575 -58.31 3.14 7.62
C GLU A 575 -59.17 2.83 8.84
N ALA A 576 -59.12 3.70 9.85
CA ALA A 576 -59.90 3.49 11.06
C ALA A 576 -61.38 3.57 10.69
N ASP A 577 -62.12 2.50 10.96
CA ASP A 577 -63.55 2.39 10.67
C ASP A 577 -64.32 3.31 11.65
N VAL A 578 -64.42 4.59 11.30
CA VAL A 578 -65.02 5.66 12.15
C VAL A 578 -66.50 5.34 12.48
N THR A 579 -67.12 4.47 11.69
CA THR A 579 -68.50 3.98 11.82
C THR A 579 -68.72 2.99 12.97
N LYS A 580 -67.68 2.43 13.61
CA LYS A 580 -67.84 1.56 14.79
C LYS A 580 -67.83 2.28 16.14
N TYR A 581 -67.49 3.57 16.18
CA TYR A 581 -67.31 4.32 17.43
C TYR A 581 -68.55 5.11 17.90
N LEU A 582 -69.73 4.85 17.34
CA LEU A 582 -71.00 5.49 17.76
C LEU A 582 -71.98 4.55 18.48
N ASN A 583 -71.65 3.25 18.65
CA ASN A 583 -72.55 2.25 19.23
C ASN A 583 -71.98 1.55 20.50
N GLU A 584 -70.87 2.03 21.07
CA GLU A 584 -70.26 1.46 22.30
C GLU A 584 -70.01 2.51 23.41
N GLU A 585 -70.74 3.64 23.42
CA GLU A 585 -70.69 4.63 24.53
C GLU A 585 -71.88 4.53 25.53
N ASP A 586 -72.85 3.64 25.33
CA ASP A 586 -74.12 3.63 26.11
C ASP A 586 -74.40 2.40 27.00
N GLU A 587 -73.47 1.44 27.13
CA GLU A 587 -73.58 0.35 28.12
C GLU A 587 -72.29 0.23 28.96
N GLY A 588 -72.36 0.49 30.26
CA GLY A 588 -71.24 0.19 31.19
C GLY A 588 -70.97 1.11 32.38
N LYS A 589 -71.79 2.13 32.66
CA LYS A 589 -71.75 2.82 33.98
C LYS A 589 -72.73 2.16 34.95
N GLY A 590 -72.22 1.37 35.89
CA GLY A 590 -73.02 0.91 37.04
C GLY A 590 -72.39 -0.20 37.87
N ASN A 591 -71.74 0.20 38.98
CA ASN A 591 -71.61 -0.52 40.27
C ASN A 591 -70.87 -1.89 40.22
N GLU A 592 -70.28 -2.45 41.28
CA GLU A 592 -69.85 -2.11 42.66
C GLU A 592 -68.67 -3.10 42.93
N GLY A 593 -67.72 -2.96 43.85
CA GLY A 593 -67.85 -2.47 45.22
C GLY A 593 -67.57 -3.59 46.24
N GLU A 594 -66.42 -4.30 46.15
CA GLU A 594 -65.65 -4.89 47.28
C GLU A 594 -64.26 -5.36 46.83
#